data_AF-A0A858ATY8-F1
#
_entry.id   AF-A0A858ATY8-F1
#
_cell.length_a   1.000
_cell.length_b   1.000
_cell.length_c   1.000
_cell.angle_alpha   90.00
_cell.angle_beta   90.00
_cell.angle_gamma   90.00
#
_symmetry.space_group_name_H-M   'P 1'
#
loop_
_entity.id
_entity.type
_entity.pdbx_description
1 polymer ?
#
loop_
_entity_poly.entity_id
_entity_poly.type
_entity_poly.pdbx_seq_one_letter_code
_entity_poly.pdbx_strand_id
1 'polypeptide(L)'
;MIGKYDFKNEDIDQVLEFFEPAIHTISVLLEAQKTELIRNNLIEKDFEKLFNFFKNMEYLDDFNEGKDLISYYYDDYWNQLIVLNKEQVVDRHKFWPNIISIHQISELLDRWIKISYENKKNNKSILNLEECIHDIKNLIDNHCENLRKAEKGLFFNKQINELLDMFKNSSKFKTMENSAEIILDIIEEKNFSNDQIHDIFEPNSEEYWNTFNILTRISILSGFALLLEEQIKG
;
A
#
# COMPACT_ATOMS: atom_id res chain seq x y z
N MET A 1 -24.29 -17.97 3.01
CA MET A 1 -23.45 -16.96 3.66
C MET A 1 -22.71 -17.65 4.80
N ILE A 2 -21.46 -18.05 4.55
CA ILE A 2 -20.49 -18.38 5.61
C ILE A 2 -19.21 -17.65 5.22
N GLY A 3 -19.27 -16.32 5.24
CA GLY A 3 -18.10 -15.46 5.29
C GLY A 3 -17.63 -15.35 6.74
N LYS A 4 -16.33 -15.15 6.97
CA LYS A 4 -15.73 -15.08 8.31
C LYS A 4 -16.23 -13.87 9.14
N TYR A 5 -16.85 -12.90 8.49
CA TYR A 5 -17.42 -11.68 9.07
C TYR A 5 -18.86 -11.52 8.58
N ASP A 6 -19.83 -11.91 9.41
CA ASP A 6 -21.26 -11.82 9.08
C ASP A 6 -21.83 -10.56 9.74
N PHE A 7 -21.82 -9.44 9.01
CA PHE A 7 -22.46 -8.19 9.43
C PHE A 7 -23.96 -8.28 9.19
N LYS A 8 -24.75 -7.68 10.09
CA LYS A 8 -26.18 -7.53 9.82
C LYS A 8 -26.39 -6.47 8.74
N ASN A 9 -27.47 -6.59 7.98
CA ASN A 9 -27.83 -5.60 6.96
C ASN A 9 -27.83 -4.14 7.47
N GLU A 10 -28.23 -3.91 8.74
CA GLU A 10 -28.22 -2.58 9.37
C GLU A 10 -26.80 -1.99 9.59
N ASP A 11 -25.78 -2.83 9.60
CA ASP A 11 -24.38 -2.44 9.80
C ASP A 11 -23.61 -2.33 8.47
N ILE A 12 -24.12 -2.94 7.39
CA ILE A 12 -23.45 -2.99 6.08
C ILE A 12 -23.21 -1.58 5.54
N ASP A 13 -24.22 -0.70 5.61
CA ASP A 13 -24.11 0.66 5.08
C ASP A 13 -22.95 1.44 5.71
N GLN A 14 -22.71 1.28 7.02
CA GLN A 14 -21.59 1.92 7.72
C GLN A 14 -20.24 1.31 7.31
N VAL A 15 -20.19 0.00 7.05
CA VAL A 15 -18.96 -0.65 6.59
C VAL A 15 -18.62 -0.20 5.16
N LEU A 16 -19.63 0.01 4.32
CA LEU A 16 -19.45 0.43 2.93
C LEU A 16 -18.78 1.81 2.82
N GLU A 17 -18.96 2.71 3.80
CA GLU A 17 -18.34 4.03 3.82
C GLU A 17 -16.80 4.00 3.64
N PHE A 18 -16.12 3.05 4.28
CA PHE A 18 -14.66 2.88 4.12
C PHE A 18 -14.27 1.72 3.20
N PHE A 19 -15.18 0.75 3.00
CA PHE A 19 -14.91 -0.42 2.15
C PHE A 19 -14.86 -0.04 0.67
N GLU A 20 -15.87 0.67 0.15
CA GLU A 20 -15.92 1.01 -1.27
C GLU A 20 -14.72 1.86 -1.73
N PRO A 21 -14.29 2.89 -0.98
CA PRO A 21 -13.11 3.66 -1.35
C PRO A 21 -11.85 2.79 -1.40
N ALA A 22 -11.66 1.89 -0.43
CA ALA A 22 -10.49 1.00 -0.39
C ALA A 22 -10.45 0.05 -1.60
N ILE A 23 -11.59 -0.58 -1.92
CA ILE A 23 -11.73 -1.46 -3.09
C ILE A 23 -11.53 -0.69 -4.38
N HIS A 24 -12.07 0.53 -4.47
CA HIS A 24 -11.84 1.41 -5.61
C HIS A 24 -10.35 1.71 -5.79
N THR A 25 -9.64 2.08 -4.73
CA THR A 25 -8.19 2.31 -4.76
C THR A 25 -7.43 1.06 -5.22
N ILE A 26 -7.75 -0.12 -4.70
CA ILE A 26 -7.15 -1.39 -5.16
C ILE A 26 -7.39 -1.60 -6.65
N SER A 27 -8.61 -1.38 -7.13
CA SER A 27 -8.99 -1.58 -8.53
C SER A 27 -8.23 -0.64 -9.47
N VAL A 28 -8.09 0.64 -9.10
CA VAL A 28 -7.31 1.62 -9.87
C VAL A 28 -5.84 1.21 -9.96
N LEU A 29 -5.25 0.77 -8.84
CA LEU A 29 -3.85 0.31 -8.81
C LEU A 29 -3.65 -0.96 -9.64
N LEU A 30 -4.61 -1.89 -9.63
CA LEU A 30 -4.58 -3.10 -10.45
C LEU A 30 -4.63 -2.76 -11.96
N GLU A 31 -5.45 -1.80 -12.38
CA GLU A 31 -5.49 -1.34 -13.77
C GLU A 31 -4.18 -0.67 -14.21
N ALA A 32 -3.59 0.16 -13.33
CA ALA A 32 -2.28 0.76 -13.58
C ALA A 32 -1.20 -0.32 -13.71
N GLN A 33 -1.17 -1.28 -12.79
CA GLN A 33 -0.22 -2.40 -12.82
C GLN A 33 -0.38 -3.25 -14.07
N LYS A 34 -1.61 -3.56 -14.47
CA LYS A 34 -1.90 -4.31 -15.70
C LYS A 34 -1.32 -3.62 -16.92
N THR A 35 -1.48 -2.30 -17.00
CA THR A 35 -0.94 -1.49 -18.10
C THR A 35 0.58 -1.62 -18.18
N GLU A 36 1.28 -1.53 -17.05
CA GLU A 36 2.73 -1.68 -17.00
C GLU A 36 3.21 -3.11 -17.32
N LEU A 37 2.53 -4.14 -16.81
CA LEU A 37 2.86 -5.53 -17.12
C LEU A 37 2.68 -5.84 -18.61
N ILE A 38 1.62 -5.34 -19.25
CA ILE A 38 1.40 -5.51 -20.69
C ILE A 38 2.49 -4.81 -21.50
N ARG A 39 2.83 -3.55 -21.16
CA ARG A 39 3.88 -2.77 -21.86
C ARG A 39 5.24 -3.48 -21.84
N ASN A 40 5.52 -4.23 -20.78
CA ASN A 40 6.79 -4.93 -20.59
C ASN A 40 6.73 -6.43 -20.94
N ASN A 41 5.59 -6.94 -21.44
CA ASN A 41 5.36 -8.37 -21.73
C ASN A 41 5.56 -9.30 -20.51
N LEU A 42 5.14 -8.85 -19.33
CA LEU A 42 5.26 -9.55 -18.04
C LEU A 42 3.88 -9.91 -17.45
N ILE A 43 2.82 -9.94 -18.26
CA ILE A 43 1.49 -10.31 -17.75
C ILE A 43 1.42 -11.82 -17.50
N GLU A 44 0.90 -12.19 -16.33
CA GLU A 44 0.92 -13.56 -15.85
C GLU A 44 -0.44 -14.02 -15.32
N LYS A 45 -0.61 -15.34 -15.23
CA LYS A 45 -1.86 -15.97 -14.83
C LYS A 45 -2.30 -15.59 -13.41
N ASP A 46 -1.36 -15.46 -12.48
CA ASP A 46 -1.68 -15.16 -11.09
C ASP A 46 -2.12 -13.70 -10.94
N PHE A 47 -1.47 -12.77 -11.66
CA PHE A 47 -1.96 -11.40 -11.79
C PHE A 47 -3.34 -11.33 -12.47
N GLU A 48 -3.55 -12.06 -13.57
CA GLU A 48 -4.84 -12.10 -14.27
C GLU A 48 -5.96 -12.64 -13.37
N LYS A 49 -5.67 -13.65 -12.54
CA LYS A 49 -6.61 -14.20 -11.56
C LYS A 49 -6.99 -13.14 -10.54
N LEU A 50 -6.00 -12.46 -9.93
CA LEU A 50 -6.22 -11.37 -8.99
C LEU A 50 -7.03 -10.23 -9.62
N PHE A 51 -6.63 -9.78 -10.80
CA PHE A 51 -7.30 -8.70 -11.53
C PHE A 51 -8.76 -9.03 -11.83
N ASN A 52 -9.03 -10.24 -12.35
CA ASN A 52 -10.38 -10.68 -12.67
C ASN A 52 -11.23 -10.89 -11.41
N PHE A 53 -10.63 -11.27 -10.29
CA PHE A 53 -11.34 -11.37 -9.01
C PHE A 53 -11.93 -10.01 -8.61
N PHE A 54 -11.08 -8.98 -8.50
CA PHE A 54 -11.53 -7.64 -8.08
C PHE A 54 -12.48 -6.98 -9.08
N LYS A 55 -12.35 -7.28 -10.38
CA LYS A 55 -13.28 -6.79 -11.40
C LYS A 55 -14.69 -7.36 -11.26
N ASN A 56 -14.82 -8.58 -10.74
CA ASN A 56 -16.09 -9.30 -10.63
C ASN A 56 -16.55 -9.46 -9.18
N MET A 57 -15.93 -8.76 -8.23
CA MET A 57 -16.32 -8.84 -6.82
C MET A 57 -17.68 -8.15 -6.64
N GLU A 58 -18.67 -8.90 -6.15
CA GLU A 58 -20.04 -8.40 -5.96
C GLU A 58 -20.37 -8.18 -4.49
N TYR A 59 -19.77 -8.97 -3.59
CA TYR A 59 -20.12 -8.95 -2.18
C TYR A 59 -18.93 -8.62 -1.28
N LEU A 60 -19.23 -8.12 -0.09
CA LEU A 60 -18.21 -7.77 0.91
C LEU A 60 -17.46 -9.01 1.41
N ASP A 61 -18.13 -10.15 1.57
CA ASP A 61 -17.53 -11.37 2.08
C ASP A 61 -16.53 -12.00 1.11
N ASP A 62 -16.70 -11.76 -0.19
CA ASP A 62 -15.74 -12.13 -1.24
C ASP A 62 -14.36 -11.53 -0.96
N PHE A 63 -14.27 -10.35 -0.33
CA PHE A 63 -12.99 -9.72 -0.01
C PHE A 63 -12.05 -10.62 0.81
N ASN A 64 -12.57 -11.59 1.57
CA ASN A 64 -11.71 -12.56 2.26
C ASN A 64 -10.87 -13.41 1.30
N GLU A 65 -11.43 -13.80 0.15
CA GLU A 65 -10.66 -14.47 -0.91
C GLU A 65 -9.74 -13.46 -1.61
N GLY A 66 -10.25 -12.25 -1.87
CA GLY A 66 -9.49 -11.18 -2.55
C GLY A 66 -8.19 -10.82 -1.84
N LYS A 67 -8.22 -10.63 -0.51
CA LYS A 67 -7.00 -10.31 0.26
C LYS A 67 -6.00 -11.46 0.25
N ASP A 68 -6.46 -12.71 0.27
CA ASP A 68 -5.58 -13.88 0.24
C ASP A 68 -4.89 -13.99 -1.13
N LEU A 69 -5.61 -13.65 -2.22
CA LEU A 69 -5.02 -13.52 -3.55
C LEU A 69 -3.99 -12.39 -3.64
N ILE A 70 -4.25 -11.25 -3.01
CA ILE A 70 -3.29 -10.12 -2.95
C ILE A 70 -2.02 -10.55 -2.21
N SER A 71 -2.13 -11.15 -1.03
CA SER A 71 -0.98 -11.59 -0.25
C SER A 71 -0.18 -12.67 -0.98
N TYR A 72 -0.86 -13.64 -1.60
CA TYR A 72 -0.20 -14.64 -2.43
C TYR A 72 0.57 -14.00 -3.60
N TYR A 73 -0.07 -13.09 -4.34
CA TYR A 73 0.56 -12.43 -5.48
C TYR A 73 1.74 -11.55 -5.07
N TYR A 74 1.65 -10.87 -3.92
CA TYR A 74 2.75 -10.09 -3.36
C TYR A 74 4.00 -10.94 -3.14
N ASP A 75 3.86 -12.09 -2.47
CA ASP A 75 4.98 -12.99 -2.17
C ASP A 75 5.50 -13.69 -3.45
N ASP A 76 4.59 -14.12 -4.33
CA ASP A 76 4.95 -14.78 -5.58
C ASP A 76 5.73 -13.84 -6.50
N TYR A 77 5.24 -12.61 -6.72
CA TYR A 77 5.92 -11.63 -7.55
C TYR A 77 7.30 -11.25 -7.00
N TRP A 78 7.47 -11.19 -5.68
CA TRP A 78 8.79 -11.00 -5.07
C TRP A 78 9.75 -12.14 -5.40
N ASN A 79 9.28 -13.39 -5.30
CA ASN A 79 10.09 -14.56 -5.66
C ASN A 79 10.46 -14.56 -7.14
N GLN A 80 9.55 -14.14 -8.01
CA GLN A 80 9.83 -13.98 -9.44
C GLN A 80 10.90 -12.93 -9.70
N LEU A 81 10.82 -11.77 -9.04
CA LEU A 81 11.85 -10.73 -9.13
C LEU A 81 13.22 -11.28 -8.70
N ILE A 82 13.29 -12.08 -7.62
CA ILE A 82 14.53 -12.77 -7.20
C ILE A 82 15.05 -13.71 -8.29
N VAL A 83 14.17 -14.52 -8.89
CA VAL A 83 14.57 -15.47 -9.95
C VAL A 83 15.08 -14.72 -11.18
N LEU A 84 14.35 -13.70 -11.64
CA LEU A 84 14.75 -12.87 -12.77
C LEU A 84 16.09 -12.16 -12.51
N ASN A 85 16.32 -11.69 -11.28
CA ASN A 85 17.55 -11.00 -10.90
C ASN A 85 18.80 -11.88 -11.01
N LYS A 86 18.65 -13.22 -10.92
CA LYS A 86 19.75 -14.17 -11.18
C LYS A 86 20.21 -14.19 -12.63
N GLU A 87 19.33 -13.82 -13.55
CA GLU A 87 19.58 -13.85 -14.99
C GLU A 87 19.89 -12.45 -15.55
N GLN A 88 19.21 -11.42 -15.04
CA GLN A 88 19.40 -10.02 -15.42
C GLN A 88 18.97 -9.08 -14.28
N VAL A 89 19.67 -7.97 -14.09
CA VAL A 89 19.29 -6.95 -13.12
C VAL A 89 17.95 -6.34 -13.53
N VAL A 90 16.93 -6.46 -12.66
CA VAL A 90 15.57 -5.96 -12.92
C VAL A 90 15.35 -4.61 -12.22
N ASP A 91 14.91 -3.63 -13.00
CA ASP A 91 14.44 -2.36 -12.45
C ASP A 91 13.05 -2.53 -11.80
N ARG A 92 13.06 -2.64 -10.47
CA ARG A 92 11.86 -2.89 -9.66
C ARG A 92 10.95 -1.66 -9.53
N HIS A 93 11.44 -0.44 -9.81
CA HIS A 93 10.65 0.80 -9.64
C HIS A 93 9.39 0.81 -10.49
N LYS A 94 9.43 0.10 -11.63
CA LYS A 94 8.31 0.04 -12.58
C LYS A 94 7.08 -0.72 -12.07
N PHE A 95 7.27 -1.67 -11.15
CA PHE A 95 6.22 -2.63 -10.79
C PHE A 95 5.98 -2.71 -9.30
N TRP A 96 7.06 -2.73 -8.52
CA TRP A 96 7.02 -2.98 -7.10
C TRP A 96 6.21 -1.94 -6.29
N PRO A 97 6.23 -0.63 -6.63
CA PRO A 97 5.51 0.36 -5.84
C PRO A 97 3.98 0.16 -5.86
N ASN A 98 3.42 -0.24 -7.00
CA ASN A 98 1.98 -0.53 -7.11
C ASN A 98 1.60 -1.79 -6.33
N ILE A 99 2.45 -2.83 -6.38
CA ILE A 99 2.21 -4.09 -5.66
C ILE A 99 2.23 -3.86 -4.15
N ILE A 100 3.19 -3.09 -3.65
CA ILE A 100 3.25 -2.63 -2.26
C ILE A 100 1.99 -1.85 -1.87
N SER A 101 1.55 -0.94 -2.74
CA SER A 101 0.37 -0.11 -2.51
C SER A 101 -0.93 -0.92 -2.44
N ILE A 102 -1.13 -1.87 -3.36
CA ILE A 102 -2.28 -2.78 -3.38
C ILE A 102 -2.31 -3.59 -2.08
N HIS A 103 -1.17 -4.17 -1.70
CA HIS A 103 -1.05 -4.94 -0.45
C HIS A 103 -1.37 -4.08 0.77
N GLN A 104 -0.82 -2.86 0.84
CA GLN A 104 -1.00 -1.96 1.97
C GLN A 104 -2.47 -1.56 2.18
N ILE A 105 -3.20 -1.29 1.10
CA ILE A 105 -4.63 -0.94 1.18
C ILE A 105 -5.47 -2.16 1.53
N SER A 106 -5.13 -3.35 0.99
CA SER A 106 -5.79 -4.61 1.36
C SER A 106 -5.64 -4.94 2.85
N GLU A 107 -4.43 -4.81 3.40
CA GLU A 107 -4.18 -5.02 4.83
C GLU A 107 -4.94 -4.01 5.71
N LEU A 108 -4.98 -2.74 5.29
CA LEU A 108 -5.73 -1.70 5.99
C LEU A 108 -7.23 -2.03 6.02
N LEU A 109 -7.80 -2.42 4.89
CA LEU A 109 -9.22 -2.76 4.80
C LEU A 109 -9.56 -3.99 5.63
N ASP A 110 -8.75 -5.05 5.56
CA ASP A 110 -8.94 -6.25 6.39
C ASP A 110 -8.88 -5.92 7.89
N ARG A 111 -7.96 -5.04 8.29
CA ARG A 111 -7.86 -4.52 9.65
C ARG A 111 -9.14 -3.79 10.08
N TRP A 112 -9.68 -2.89 9.26
CA TRP A 112 -10.90 -2.15 9.58
C TRP A 112 -12.14 -3.03 9.65
N ILE A 113 -12.28 -4.00 8.73
CA ILE A 113 -13.35 -5.00 8.78
C ILE A 113 -13.28 -5.78 10.09
N LYS A 114 -12.09 -6.23 10.49
CA LYS A 114 -11.88 -6.96 11.76
C LYS A 114 -12.25 -6.13 12.97
N ILE A 115 -11.77 -4.88 13.04
CA ILE A 115 -12.07 -3.98 14.17
C ILE A 115 -13.57 -3.71 14.25
N SER A 116 -14.20 -3.40 13.13
CA SER A 116 -15.64 -3.14 13.03
C SER A 116 -16.47 -4.35 13.46
N TYR A 117 -16.09 -5.55 13.01
CA TYR A 117 -16.77 -6.79 13.41
C TYR A 117 -16.64 -7.07 14.91
N GLU A 118 -15.44 -6.90 15.48
CA GLU A 118 -15.22 -7.05 16.92
C GLU A 118 -15.95 -5.96 17.72
N ASN A 119 -16.05 -4.73 17.21
CA ASN A 119 -16.88 -3.69 17.81
C ASN A 119 -18.35 -4.13 17.90
N LYS A 120 -18.92 -4.67 16.81
CA LYS A 120 -20.31 -5.16 16.82
C LYS A 120 -20.54 -6.28 17.82
N LYS A 121 -19.62 -7.25 17.91
CA LYS A 121 -19.69 -8.30 18.95
C LYS A 121 -19.71 -7.74 20.37
N ASN A 122 -19.06 -6.60 20.57
CA ASN A 122 -18.96 -5.91 21.86
C ASN A 122 -19.99 -4.78 22.04
N ASN A 123 -21.05 -4.74 21.22
CA ASN A 123 -22.10 -3.71 21.23
C ASN A 123 -21.56 -2.26 21.05
N LYS A 124 -20.47 -2.10 20.31
CA LYS A 124 -19.94 -0.81 19.84
C LYS A 124 -20.32 -0.57 18.38
N SER A 125 -20.16 0.66 17.91
CA SER A 125 -20.40 1.04 16.52
C SER A 125 -19.34 0.49 15.57
N ILE A 126 -19.70 0.35 14.29
CA ILE A 126 -18.74 0.20 13.19
C ILE A 126 -17.80 1.41 13.21
N LEU A 127 -16.57 1.22 12.72
CA LEU A 127 -15.63 2.34 12.57
C LEU A 127 -16.25 3.39 11.65
N ASN A 128 -16.24 4.65 12.07
CA ASN A 128 -16.56 5.75 11.18
C ASN A 128 -15.30 6.22 10.42
N LEU A 129 -15.47 7.12 9.45
CA LEU A 129 -14.36 7.64 8.65
C LEU A 129 -13.32 8.41 9.48
N GLU A 130 -13.71 9.11 10.55
CA GLU A 130 -12.77 9.83 11.42
C GLU A 130 -11.84 8.87 12.18
N GLU A 131 -12.40 7.76 12.69
CA GLU A 131 -11.63 6.69 13.33
C GLU A 131 -10.71 5.98 12.35
N CYS A 132 -11.16 5.76 11.11
CA CYS A 132 -10.35 5.22 10.03
C CYS A 132 -9.16 6.13 9.69
N ILE A 133 -9.40 7.43 9.53
CA ILE A 133 -8.36 8.44 9.30
C ILE A 133 -7.36 8.48 10.46
N HIS A 134 -7.83 8.39 11.70
CA HIS A 134 -6.95 8.33 12.86
C HIS A 134 -6.07 7.07 12.86
N ASP A 135 -6.62 5.90 12.48
CA ASP A 135 -5.84 4.67 12.36
C ASP A 135 -4.78 4.76 11.25
N ILE A 136 -5.10 5.37 10.10
CA ILE A 136 -4.11 5.66 9.04
C ILE A 136 -2.97 6.53 9.59
N LYS A 137 -3.30 7.60 10.33
CA LYS A 137 -2.28 8.47 10.92
C LYS A 137 -1.32 7.69 11.83
N ASN A 138 -1.86 6.81 12.67
CA ASN A 138 -1.04 5.96 13.55
C ASN A 138 -0.14 4.99 12.75
N LEU A 139 -0.64 4.41 11.66
CA LEU A 139 0.17 3.55 10.77
C LEU A 139 1.31 4.34 10.11
N ILE A 140 0.99 5.52 9.58
CA ILE A 140 1.96 6.45 8.99
C ILE A 140 3.05 6.81 10.00
N ASP A 141 2.68 7.15 11.24
CA ASP A 141 3.65 7.49 12.29
C ASP A 141 4.57 6.30 12.62
N ASN A 142 4.02 5.08 12.67
CA ASN A 142 4.81 3.85 12.86
C ASN A 142 5.79 3.61 11.71
N HIS A 143 5.36 3.82 10.45
CA HIS A 143 6.24 3.70 9.29
C HIS A 143 7.40 4.68 9.36
N CYS A 144 7.18 5.89 9.85
CA CYS A 144 8.23 6.91 9.95
C CYS A 144 9.23 6.64 11.06
N GLU A 145 8.79 6.06 12.17
CA GLU A 145 9.70 5.56 13.19
C GLU A 145 10.56 4.39 12.65
N ASN A 146 10.01 3.53 11.79
CA ASN A 146 10.78 2.49 11.12
C ASN A 146 11.77 3.05 10.09
N LEU A 147 11.38 4.07 9.33
CA LEU A 147 12.24 4.75 8.37
C LEU A 147 13.51 5.29 9.05
N ARG A 148 13.36 5.90 10.23
CA ARG A 148 14.49 6.40 11.03
C ARG A 148 15.43 5.30 11.53
N LYS A 149 14.92 4.11 11.80
CA LYS A 149 15.74 2.96 12.24
C LYS A 149 16.47 2.30 11.07
N ALA A 150 15.85 2.31 9.89
CA ALA A 150 16.45 1.79 8.66
C ALA A 150 17.53 2.73 8.10
N GLU A 151 17.46 4.03 8.41
CA GLU A 151 18.38 5.05 7.94
C GLU A 151 19.76 4.96 8.63
N LYS A 152 20.79 4.58 7.85
CA LYS A 152 22.20 4.51 8.28
C LYS A 152 23.10 5.58 7.63
N GLY A 153 22.55 6.71 7.17
CA GLY A 153 23.31 7.76 6.51
C GLY A 153 23.65 7.51 5.04
N LEU A 154 23.14 6.43 4.44
CA LEU A 154 23.49 6.03 3.06
C LEU A 154 22.78 6.85 1.97
N PHE A 155 21.51 7.20 2.17
CA PHE A 155 20.67 7.83 1.13
C PHE A 155 20.17 9.23 1.49
N PHE A 156 20.07 9.54 2.79
CA PHE A 156 19.45 10.76 3.29
C PHE A 156 20.46 11.91 3.29
N ASN A 157 20.20 12.91 2.45
CA ASN A 157 20.90 14.19 2.48
C ASN A 157 20.12 15.21 3.32
N LYS A 158 20.69 16.40 3.52
CA LYS A 158 20.05 17.49 4.26
C LYS A 158 18.62 17.79 3.80
N GLN A 159 18.38 17.79 2.49
CA GLN A 159 17.06 18.05 1.91
C GLN A 159 16.04 16.95 2.27
N ILE A 160 16.42 15.68 2.20
CA ILE A 160 15.55 14.57 2.57
C ILE A 160 15.24 14.62 4.08
N ASN A 161 16.23 14.94 4.92
CA ASN A 161 16.02 15.10 6.36
C ASN A 161 15.06 16.25 6.69
N GLU A 162 15.16 17.38 5.97
CA GLU A 162 14.21 18.48 6.11
C GLU A 162 12.79 18.06 5.72
N LEU A 163 12.62 17.29 4.65
CA LEU A 163 11.32 16.74 4.23
C LEU A 163 10.75 15.75 5.25
N LEU A 164 11.58 14.90 5.85
CA LEU A 164 11.16 14.00 6.94
C LEU A 164 10.73 14.76 8.20
N ASP A 165 11.42 15.84 8.54
CA ASP A 165 11.04 16.68 9.67
C ASP A 165 9.74 17.44 9.39
N MET A 166 9.51 17.90 8.16
CA MET A 166 8.22 18.48 7.74
C MET A 166 7.09 17.45 7.86
N PHE A 167 7.33 16.24 7.38
CA PHE A 167 6.40 15.12 7.49
C PHE A 167 6.01 14.88 8.97
N LYS A 168 6.99 14.78 9.87
CA LYS A 168 6.78 14.42 11.29
C LYS A 168 5.93 15.46 12.02
N ASN A 169 6.16 16.73 11.71
CA ASN A 169 5.49 17.84 12.37
C ASN A 169 4.15 18.20 11.70
N SER A 170 3.82 17.56 10.59
CA SER A 170 2.57 17.80 9.87
C SER A 170 1.41 17.06 10.53
N SER A 171 0.25 17.73 10.61
CA SER A 171 -1.05 17.10 10.83
C SER A 171 -1.83 16.89 9.54
N LYS A 172 -1.30 17.33 8.39
CA LYS A 172 -1.97 17.32 7.09
C LYS A 172 -1.45 16.18 6.22
N PHE A 173 -2.33 15.27 5.79
CA PHE A 173 -1.98 14.16 4.90
C PHE A 173 -1.42 14.65 3.56
N LYS A 174 -1.90 15.77 3.01
CA LYS A 174 -1.38 16.31 1.75
C LYS A 174 0.11 16.67 1.82
N THR A 175 0.54 17.19 2.97
CA THR A 175 1.97 17.47 3.19
C THR A 175 2.75 16.16 3.32
N MET A 176 2.18 15.14 3.97
CA MET A 176 2.83 13.84 4.12
C MET A 176 3.01 13.11 2.78
N GLU A 177 1.95 13.06 1.97
CA GLU A 177 1.94 12.50 0.61
C GLU A 177 3.01 13.19 -0.25
N ASN A 178 2.92 14.52 -0.41
CA ASN A 178 3.86 15.27 -1.23
C ASN A 178 5.31 15.10 -0.75
N SER A 179 5.56 15.10 0.57
CA SER A 179 6.90 14.90 1.10
C SER A 179 7.42 13.49 0.80
N ALA A 180 6.60 12.45 0.95
CA ALA A 180 6.99 11.08 0.63
C ALA A 180 7.30 10.91 -0.86
N GLU A 181 6.46 11.46 -1.74
CA GLU A 181 6.65 11.45 -3.20
C GLU A 181 7.95 12.16 -3.62
N ILE A 182 8.20 13.37 -3.10
CA ILE A 182 9.44 14.10 -3.41
C ILE A 182 10.68 13.30 -2.95
N ILE A 183 10.60 12.63 -1.80
CA ILE A 183 11.72 11.81 -1.32
C ILE A 183 11.90 10.60 -2.25
N LEU A 184 10.83 9.91 -2.64
CA LEU A 184 10.85 8.79 -3.59
C LEU A 184 11.53 9.20 -4.90
N ASP A 185 11.13 10.34 -5.47
CA ASP A 185 11.72 10.87 -6.71
C ASP A 185 13.22 11.13 -6.56
N ILE A 186 13.65 11.76 -5.46
CA ILE A 186 15.07 12.06 -5.20
C ILE A 186 15.90 10.76 -5.05
N ILE A 187 15.37 9.75 -4.36
CA ILE A 187 16.11 8.49 -4.16
C ILE A 187 16.13 7.63 -5.42
N GLU A 188 15.06 7.66 -6.23
CA GLU A 188 15.00 6.97 -7.52
C GLU A 188 15.98 7.61 -8.51
N GLU A 189 15.91 8.93 -8.72
CA GLU A 189 16.76 9.65 -9.68
C GLU A 189 18.26 9.40 -9.43
N LYS A 190 18.67 9.39 -8.16
CA LYS A 190 20.08 9.15 -7.79
C LYS A 190 20.54 7.72 -8.00
N ASN A 191 19.63 6.75 -7.99
CA ASN A 191 19.97 5.32 -8.00
C ASN A 191 19.51 4.59 -9.26
N PHE A 192 18.79 5.26 -10.18
CA PHE A 192 18.23 4.67 -11.40
C PHE A 192 19.25 3.95 -12.29
N SER A 193 20.51 4.39 -12.27
CA SER A 193 21.62 3.77 -13.06
C SER A 193 22.58 2.94 -12.20
N ASN A 194 22.22 2.65 -10.94
CA ASN A 194 23.09 1.97 -9.99
C ASN A 194 22.76 0.48 -9.93
N ASP A 195 23.40 -0.32 -10.78
CA ASP A 195 23.18 -1.77 -10.87
C ASP A 195 23.28 -2.48 -9.51
N GLN A 196 24.13 -2.01 -8.59
CA GLN A 196 24.26 -2.60 -7.24
C GLN A 196 23.01 -2.42 -6.37
N ILE A 197 22.22 -1.36 -6.58
CA ILE A 197 20.96 -1.12 -5.86
C ILE A 197 19.82 -1.91 -6.48
N HIS A 198 19.91 -2.21 -7.78
CA HIS A 198 18.90 -3.00 -8.48
C HIS A 198 19.13 -4.51 -8.35
N ASP A 199 20.38 -4.95 -8.16
CA ASP A 199 20.73 -6.33 -7.82
C ASP A 199 20.21 -6.70 -6.42
N ILE A 200 19.37 -7.73 -6.31
CA ILE A 200 18.74 -8.13 -5.04
C ILE A 200 19.74 -8.81 -4.08
N PHE A 201 20.85 -9.33 -4.61
CA PHE A 201 21.85 -10.06 -3.83
C PHE A 201 22.91 -9.13 -3.23
N GLU A 202 22.90 -7.85 -3.56
CA GLU A 202 23.84 -6.85 -3.05
C GLU A 202 23.44 -6.34 -1.65
N PRO A 203 24.38 -6.20 -0.70
CA PRO A 203 24.07 -5.82 0.69
C PRO A 203 23.36 -4.47 0.85
N ASN A 204 23.67 -3.49 -0.01
CA ASN A 204 23.09 -2.14 0.06
C ASN A 204 21.74 -2.03 -0.65
N SER A 205 21.37 -3.03 -1.46
CA SER A 205 20.10 -3.10 -2.17
C SER A 205 18.94 -3.27 -1.18
N GLU A 206 19.08 -4.16 -0.20
CA GLU A 206 18.04 -4.40 0.79
C GLU A 206 17.71 -3.12 1.58
N GLU A 207 18.72 -2.37 2.00
CA GLU A 207 18.52 -1.12 2.75
C GLU A 207 17.82 -0.04 1.92
N TYR A 208 18.17 0.08 0.64
CA TYR A 208 17.49 0.98 -0.30
C TYR A 208 16.01 0.60 -0.45
N TRP A 209 15.73 -0.66 -0.78
CA TRP A 209 14.37 -1.10 -1.04
C TRP A 209 13.51 -1.10 0.21
N ASN A 210 14.07 -1.38 1.39
CA ASN A 210 13.36 -1.19 2.66
C ASN A 210 12.94 0.27 2.85
N THR A 211 13.84 1.21 2.59
CA THR A 211 13.54 2.66 2.66
C THR A 211 12.47 3.05 1.65
N PHE A 212 12.65 2.66 0.38
CA PHE A 212 11.72 2.94 -0.71
C PHE A 212 10.32 2.40 -0.39
N ASN A 213 10.24 1.14 0.04
CA ASN A 213 9.00 0.47 0.37
C ASN A 213 8.26 1.10 1.57
N ILE A 214 8.98 1.65 2.55
CA ILE A 214 8.36 2.39 3.66
C ILE A 214 7.75 3.71 3.15
N LEU A 215 8.47 4.44 2.31
CA LEU A 215 7.99 5.69 1.71
C LEU A 215 6.78 5.46 0.79
N THR A 216 6.78 4.40 -0.01
CA THR A 216 5.62 4.01 -0.83
C THR A 216 4.38 3.79 0.03
N ARG A 217 4.52 3.09 1.18
CA ARG A 217 3.41 2.87 2.11
C ARG A 217 2.88 4.17 2.71
N ILE A 218 3.77 5.09 3.08
CA ILE A 218 3.39 6.40 3.60
C ILE A 218 2.62 7.20 2.54
N SER A 219 3.12 7.22 1.30
CA SER A 219 2.49 7.91 0.17
C SER A 219 1.07 7.39 -0.07
N ILE A 220 0.89 6.08 -0.27
CA ILE A 220 -0.44 5.51 -0.56
C ILE A 220 -1.42 5.69 0.61
N LEU A 221 -0.97 5.52 1.86
CA LEU A 221 -1.80 5.74 3.04
C LEU A 221 -2.24 7.20 3.16
N SER A 222 -1.33 8.14 2.86
CA SER A 222 -1.63 9.59 2.90
C SER A 222 -2.61 9.98 1.80
N GLY A 223 -2.40 9.50 0.57
CA GLY A 223 -3.32 9.74 -0.54
C GLY A 223 -4.71 9.14 -0.29
N PHE A 224 -4.76 7.94 0.31
CA PHE A 224 -6.03 7.33 0.69
C PHE A 224 -6.74 8.10 1.82
N ALA A 225 -6.01 8.60 2.82
CA ALA A 225 -6.61 9.44 3.86
C ALA A 225 -7.22 10.73 3.30
N LEU A 226 -6.59 11.34 2.29
CA LEU A 226 -7.15 12.52 1.61
C LEU A 226 -8.48 12.20 0.92
N LEU A 227 -8.57 11.04 0.25
CA LEU A 227 -9.81 10.59 -0.37
C LEU A 227 -10.93 10.47 0.67
N LEU A 228 -10.65 9.92 1.86
CA LEU A 228 -11.64 9.81 2.93
C LEU A 228 -12.00 11.19 3.54
N GLU A 229 -11.02 12.09 3.70
CA GLU A 229 -11.28 13.46 4.17
C GLU A 229 -12.21 14.24 3.22
N GLU A 230 -12.13 14.00 1.91
CA GLU A 230 -13.01 14.62 0.92
C GLU A 230 -14.45 14.13 1.05
N GLN A 231 -14.64 12.84 1.37
CA GLN A 231 -15.97 12.26 1.59
C GLN A 231 -16.66 12.81 2.83
N ILE A 232 -15.92 13.07 3.92
CA ILE A 232 -16.48 13.69 5.13
C ILE A 232 -16.97 15.12 4.86
N LYS A 233 -16.34 15.83 3.91
CA LYS A 233 -16.65 17.25 3.60
C LYS A 233 -17.77 17.41 2.57
N GLY A 234 -18.12 16.36 1.83
CA GLY A 234 -19.16 16.35 0.79
C GLY A 234 -20.55 16.10 1.35
#